data_AF-N1VW07-F1
#
_entry.id   AF-N1VW07-F1
#
_cell.length_a   1.000
_cell.length_b   1.000
_cell.length_c   1.000
_cell.angle_alpha   90.00
_cell.angle_beta   90.00
_cell.angle_gamma   90.00
#
_symmetry.space_group_name_H-M   'P 1'
#
loop_
_entity.id
_entity.type
_entity.pdbx_description
1 polymer ?
#
loop_
_entity_poly.entity_id
_entity_poly.type
_entity_poly.pdbx_seq_one_letter_code
_entity_poly.pdbx_strand_id
1 'polypeptide(L)'
;MKSVWYIELLSFFGSLLAGGFFLLFLAVLGLLNYEYLDLFLGLLIIILVSILTFVPNEDKKESSRPVLFSFLNQGFVLFLFGVYKVFKPEDTSFLWTIVSFQLVFFLFFSNPIQRFLSPILVFVFSGVLLFEYKILLFTPLLTTVCLSLLYFYTLPKRLPEKFESLPYSLSVSLLCLAGFSFFPEFKQTPEISEIQSIIIFIAGCVLFYTELDTKTNSLTIVSVILFFGLIFFPTLETPGIMASFFLLLIAFARGYHFLSYLAWCFLILFYFGFYYDLDTSLLEKSKMMLTSSLLFFVTYVCLRFSPLGKKR
;
A
#
# COMPACT_ATOMS: atom_id res chain seq x y z
N MET A 1 14.16 -9.37 -25.87
CA MET A 1 12.96 -8.58 -26.25
C MET A 1 12.17 -8.39 -24.98
N LYS A 2 11.77 -7.16 -24.62
CA LYS A 2 10.84 -6.95 -23.50
C LYS A 2 9.53 -7.66 -23.85
N SER A 3 9.08 -8.62 -23.04
CA SER A 3 7.72 -9.15 -23.13
C SER A 3 6.74 -7.98 -23.16
N VAL A 4 5.66 -8.13 -23.93
CA VAL A 4 4.63 -7.11 -23.94
C VAL A 4 3.79 -7.30 -22.68
N TRP A 5 3.75 -6.29 -21.81
CA TRP A 5 3.09 -6.34 -20.49
C TRP A 5 1.65 -6.88 -20.53
N TYR A 6 0.90 -6.63 -21.61
CA TYR A 6 -0.46 -7.18 -21.77
C TYR A 6 -0.48 -8.71 -21.83
N ILE A 7 0.55 -9.35 -22.40
CA ILE A 7 0.65 -10.81 -22.51
C ILE A 7 0.87 -11.42 -21.13
N GLU A 8 1.69 -10.78 -20.30
CA GLU A 8 1.94 -11.25 -18.93
C GLU A 8 0.69 -11.15 -18.07
N LEU A 9 -0.04 -10.04 -18.20
CA LEU A 9 -1.30 -9.83 -17.50
C LEU A 9 -2.37 -10.83 -17.98
N LEU A 10 -2.51 -11.02 -19.29
CA LEU A 10 -3.43 -12.02 -19.84
C LEU A 10 -3.05 -13.45 -19.43
N SER A 11 -1.76 -13.78 -19.39
CA SER A 11 -1.27 -15.07 -18.92
C SER A 11 -1.52 -15.28 -17.43
N PHE A 12 -1.37 -14.23 -16.62
CA PHE A 12 -1.74 -14.26 -15.20
C PHE A 12 -3.23 -14.55 -15.03
N PHE A 13 -4.11 -13.77 -15.66
CA PHE A 13 -5.56 -13.99 -15.55
C PHE A 13 -5.98 -15.33 -16.14
N GLY A 14 -5.41 -15.74 -17.27
CA GLY A 14 -5.68 -17.03 -17.89
C GLY A 14 -5.27 -18.21 -17.01
N SER A 15 -4.11 -18.14 -16.36
CA SER A 15 -3.67 -19.17 -15.40
C SER A 15 -4.48 -19.15 -14.10
N LEU A 16 -4.88 -17.96 -13.61
CA LEU A 16 -5.75 -17.84 -12.45
C LEU A 16 -7.11 -18.45 -12.71
N LEU A 17 -7.68 -18.21 -13.89
CA LEU A 17 -8.95 -18.76 -14.32
C LEU A 17 -8.86 -20.27 -14.55
N ALA A 18 -7.82 -20.73 -15.27
CA ALA A 18 -7.60 -22.15 -15.52
C ALA A 18 -7.40 -22.95 -14.22
N GLY A 19 -6.57 -22.45 -13.31
CA GLY A 19 -6.39 -23.11 -12.02
C GLY A 19 -7.61 -22.97 -11.12
N GLY A 20 -8.40 -21.89 -11.23
CA GLY A 20 -9.72 -21.80 -10.61
C GLY A 20 -10.67 -22.91 -11.07
N PHE A 21 -10.73 -23.17 -12.39
CA PHE A 21 -11.49 -24.31 -12.92
C PHE A 21 -10.94 -25.66 -12.47
N PHE A 22 -9.63 -25.80 -12.35
CA PHE A 22 -9.01 -27.00 -11.81
C PHE A 22 -9.42 -27.23 -10.34
N LEU A 23 -9.40 -26.19 -9.50
CA LEU A 23 -9.90 -26.28 -8.12
C LEU A 23 -11.38 -26.62 -8.07
N LEU A 24 -12.19 -25.99 -8.93
CA LEU A 24 -13.62 -26.29 -9.05
C LEU A 24 -13.86 -27.74 -9.45
N PHE A 25 -13.10 -28.28 -10.40
CA PHE A 25 -13.16 -29.67 -10.79
C PHE A 25 -12.85 -30.62 -9.63
N LEU A 26 -11.79 -30.33 -8.86
CA LEU A 26 -11.47 -31.10 -7.64
C LEU A 26 -12.60 -31.02 -6.60
N ALA A 27 -13.24 -29.85 -6.47
CA ALA A 27 -14.38 -29.65 -5.58
C ALA A 27 -15.59 -30.50 -6.01
N VAL A 28 -15.94 -30.49 -7.31
CA VAL A 28 -17.07 -31.23 -7.88
C VAL A 28 -16.88 -32.74 -7.76
N LEU A 29 -15.64 -33.23 -7.89
CA LEU A 29 -15.32 -34.63 -7.65
C LEU A 29 -15.36 -35.04 -6.16
N GLY A 30 -15.59 -34.09 -5.26
CA GLY A 30 -15.57 -34.33 -3.81
C GLY A 30 -14.18 -34.63 -3.26
N LEU A 31 -13.12 -34.42 -4.02
CA LEU A 31 -11.74 -34.62 -3.56
C LEU A 31 -11.35 -33.60 -2.49
N LEU A 32 -11.89 -32.37 -2.57
CA LEU A 32 -11.70 -31.33 -1.54
C LEU A 32 -12.55 -31.53 -0.28
N ASN A 33 -13.29 -32.65 -0.16
CA ASN A 33 -14.00 -33.00 1.06
C ASN A 33 -13.08 -33.68 2.09
N TYR A 34 -11.90 -34.14 1.67
CA TYR A 34 -10.92 -34.72 2.58
C TYR A 34 -10.09 -33.59 3.22
N GLU A 35 -10.30 -33.35 4.52
CA GLU A 35 -9.71 -32.22 5.26
C GLU A 35 -8.18 -32.12 5.09
N TYR A 36 -7.49 -33.26 5.16
CA TYR A 36 -6.03 -33.33 5.01
C TYR A 36 -5.54 -33.12 3.57
N LEU A 37 -6.36 -33.47 2.57
CA LEU A 37 -5.95 -33.39 1.17
C LEU A 37 -5.70 -31.94 0.76
N ASP A 38 -6.59 -31.03 1.12
CA ASP A 38 -6.46 -29.59 0.83
C ASP A 38 -5.15 -29.01 1.38
N LEU A 39 -4.83 -29.38 2.63
CA LEU A 39 -3.62 -28.93 3.33
C LEU A 39 -2.36 -29.43 2.64
N PHE A 40 -2.24 -30.75 2.43
CA PHE A 40 -1.03 -31.35 1.86
C PHE A 40 -0.87 -31.01 0.39
N LEU A 41 -1.96 -30.97 -0.38
CA LEU A 41 -1.95 -30.59 -1.79
C LEU A 41 -1.53 -29.12 -1.95
N GLY A 42 -2.09 -28.22 -1.15
CA GLY A 42 -1.73 -26.80 -1.16
C GLY A 42 -0.24 -26.60 -0.83
N LEU A 43 0.24 -27.24 0.24
CA LEU A 43 1.64 -27.18 0.64
C LEU A 43 2.59 -27.78 -0.43
N LEU A 44 2.21 -28.90 -1.05
CA LEU A 44 2.97 -29.51 -2.14
C LEU A 44 3.07 -28.56 -3.33
N ILE A 45 1.98 -27.93 -3.74
CA ILE A 45 1.97 -26.94 -4.84
C ILE A 45 2.90 -25.78 -4.50
N ILE A 46 2.83 -25.23 -3.29
CA ILE A 46 3.70 -24.13 -2.85
C ILE A 46 5.17 -24.54 -2.95
N ILE A 47 5.56 -25.71 -2.43
CA ILE A 47 6.94 -26.20 -2.48
C ILE A 47 7.39 -26.43 -3.92
N LEU A 48 6.57 -27.09 -4.73
CA LEU A 48 6.90 -27.42 -6.12
C LEU A 48 7.10 -26.13 -6.93
N VAL A 49 6.20 -25.17 -6.80
CA VAL A 49 6.32 -23.86 -7.46
C VAL A 49 7.55 -23.10 -6.95
N SER A 50 7.84 -23.15 -5.65
CA SER A 50 9.05 -22.54 -5.07
C SER A 50 10.31 -23.10 -5.75
N ILE A 51 10.45 -24.42 -5.82
CA ILE A 51 11.60 -25.08 -6.45
C ILE A 51 11.70 -24.69 -7.92
N LEU A 52 10.59 -24.71 -8.66
CA LEU A 52 10.57 -24.33 -10.07
C LEU A 52 10.97 -22.86 -10.30
N THR A 53 10.72 -21.97 -9.34
CA THR A 53 11.17 -20.57 -9.47
C THR A 53 12.68 -20.37 -9.33
N PHE A 54 13.40 -21.34 -8.74
CA PHE A 54 14.86 -21.28 -8.62
C PHE A 54 15.61 -21.93 -9.79
N VAL A 55 14.94 -22.72 -10.63
CA VAL A 55 15.59 -23.34 -11.79
C VAL A 55 15.89 -22.27 -12.84
N PRO A 56 17.17 -21.97 -13.12
CA PRO A 56 17.54 -20.95 -14.09
C PRO A 56 17.18 -21.45 -15.49
N ASN A 57 16.15 -20.87 -16.09
CA ASN A 57 15.80 -21.13 -17.48
C ASN A 57 16.55 -20.14 -18.36
N GLU A 58 17.67 -20.57 -18.96
CA GLU A 58 18.53 -19.71 -19.77
C GLU A 58 17.82 -19.21 -21.05
N ASP A 59 16.83 -19.96 -21.55
CA ASP A 59 16.21 -19.75 -22.87
C ASP A 59 14.71 -19.35 -22.90
N LYS A 60 13.98 -19.39 -21.77
CA LYS A 60 12.54 -19.05 -21.72
C LYS A 60 12.26 -17.99 -20.66
N LYS A 61 12.66 -16.75 -20.93
CA LYS A 61 12.90 -15.75 -19.87
C LYS A 61 11.69 -15.00 -19.27
N GLU A 62 10.49 -14.98 -19.84
CA GLU A 62 9.42 -14.10 -19.28
C GLU A 62 8.01 -14.74 -19.18
N SER A 63 7.64 -15.68 -20.05
CA SER A 63 6.22 -16.12 -20.15
C SER A 63 5.70 -17.03 -19.02
N SER A 64 6.56 -17.76 -18.27
CA SER A 64 6.08 -18.72 -17.26
C SER A 64 5.91 -18.12 -15.87
N ARG A 65 6.48 -16.94 -15.61
CA ARG A 65 6.43 -16.29 -14.29
C ARG A 65 5.01 -15.96 -13.82
N PRO A 66 4.11 -15.43 -14.68
CA PRO A 66 2.72 -15.16 -14.27
C PRO A 66 1.97 -16.44 -13.91
N VAL A 67 2.23 -17.52 -14.65
CA VAL A 67 1.63 -18.84 -14.43
C VAL A 67 2.08 -19.43 -13.09
N LEU A 68 3.38 -19.41 -12.81
CA LEU A 68 3.93 -19.89 -11.53
C LEU A 68 3.37 -19.09 -10.35
N PHE A 69 3.26 -17.76 -10.48
CA PHE A 69 2.64 -16.92 -9.43
C PHE A 69 1.17 -17.26 -9.20
N SER A 70 0.41 -17.55 -10.26
CA SER A 70 -0.98 -17.96 -10.13
C SER A 70 -1.12 -19.30 -9.39
N PHE A 71 -0.33 -20.30 -9.77
CA PHE A 71 -0.31 -21.60 -9.07
C PHE A 71 0.15 -21.46 -7.61
N LEU A 72 1.10 -20.57 -7.31
CA LEU A 72 1.51 -20.29 -5.93
C LEU A 72 0.32 -19.79 -5.11
N ASN A 73 -0.42 -18.79 -5.62
CA ASN A 73 -1.56 -18.23 -4.91
C ASN A 73 -2.70 -19.25 -4.75
N GLN A 74 -2.96 -20.08 -5.76
CA GLN A 74 -3.95 -21.15 -5.68
C GLN A 74 -3.54 -22.22 -4.64
N GLY A 75 -2.27 -22.62 -4.64
CA GLY A 75 -1.72 -23.53 -3.63
C GLY A 75 -1.81 -22.93 -2.23
N PHE A 76 -1.55 -21.64 -2.08
CA PHE A 76 -1.70 -20.91 -0.82
C PHE A 76 -3.15 -20.83 -0.35
N VAL A 77 -4.10 -20.53 -1.23
CA VAL A 77 -5.55 -20.53 -0.90
C VAL A 77 -6.02 -21.92 -0.49
N LEU A 78 -5.62 -22.96 -1.22
CA LEU A 78 -5.90 -24.35 -0.84
C LEU A 78 -5.33 -24.71 0.53
N PHE A 79 -4.07 -24.35 0.78
CA PHE A 79 -3.42 -24.58 2.05
C PHE A 79 -4.18 -23.88 3.19
N LEU A 80 -4.59 -22.62 3.01
CA LEU A 80 -5.39 -21.90 4.00
C LEU A 80 -6.75 -22.58 4.26
N PHE A 81 -7.45 -23.06 3.23
CA PHE A 81 -8.68 -23.84 3.42
C PHE A 81 -8.43 -25.12 4.21
N GLY A 82 -7.36 -25.84 3.89
CA GLY A 82 -6.95 -27.05 4.62
C GLY A 82 -6.65 -26.76 6.09
N VAL A 83 -5.87 -25.70 6.37
CA VAL A 83 -5.58 -25.25 7.75
C VAL A 83 -6.87 -24.94 8.50
N TYR A 84 -7.81 -24.22 7.87
CA TYR A 84 -9.08 -23.86 8.49
C TYR A 84 -9.94 -25.10 8.80
N LYS A 85 -10.03 -26.06 7.87
CA LYS A 85 -10.82 -27.29 8.07
C LYS A 85 -10.23 -28.22 9.13
N VAL A 86 -8.91 -28.48 9.06
CA VAL A 86 -8.22 -29.46 9.92
C VAL A 86 -8.04 -28.94 11.34
N PHE A 87 -7.50 -27.72 11.48
CA PHE A 87 -7.13 -27.19 12.80
C PHE A 87 -8.20 -26.33 13.43
N LYS A 88 -9.17 -25.83 12.64
CA LYS A 88 -10.19 -24.87 13.08
C LYS A 88 -9.58 -23.77 13.96
N PRO A 89 -8.52 -23.09 13.46
CA PRO A 89 -7.81 -22.09 14.26
C PRO A 89 -8.74 -20.93 14.59
N GLU A 90 -8.46 -20.26 15.70
CA GLU A 90 -9.02 -18.94 15.95
C GLU A 90 -8.63 -17.97 14.83
N ASP A 91 -9.47 -16.97 14.56
CA ASP A 91 -9.28 -16.01 13.46
C ASP A 91 -7.91 -15.31 13.53
N THR A 92 -7.43 -15.02 14.75
CA THR A 92 -6.10 -14.42 14.97
C THR A 92 -4.95 -15.33 14.55
N SER A 93 -5.02 -16.63 14.87
CA SER A 93 -4.00 -17.61 14.48
C SER A 93 -3.99 -17.84 12.97
N PHE A 94 -5.17 -17.78 12.34
CA PHE A 94 -5.30 -17.85 10.89
C PHE A 94 -4.65 -16.64 10.20
N LEU A 95 -4.89 -15.43 10.70
CA LEU A 95 -4.26 -14.20 10.20
C LEU A 95 -2.74 -14.21 10.36
N TRP A 96 -2.21 -14.68 11.49
CA TRP A 96 -0.76 -14.86 11.68
C TRP A 96 -0.14 -15.82 10.68
N THR A 97 -0.86 -16.89 10.33
CA THR A 97 -0.42 -17.82 9.28
C THR A 97 -0.29 -17.09 7.94
N ILE A 98 -1.26 -16.25 7.59
CA ILE A 98 -1.20 -15.44 6.36
C ILE A 98 0.01 -14.51 6.37
N VAL A 99 0.19 -13.72 7.43
CA VAL A 99 1.32 -12.77 7.55
C VAL A 99 2.67 -13.51 7.44
N SER A 100 2.80 -14.65 8.13
CA SER A 100 4.02 -15.45 8.12
C SER A 100 4.36 -15.96 6.73
N PHE A 101 3.38 -16.53 6.02
CA PHE A 101 3.58 -16.99 4.64
C PHE A 101 3.89 -15.85 3.68
N GLN A 102 3.26 -14.68 3.83
CA GLN A 102 3.56 -13.53 2.96
C GLN A 102 4.97 -12.99 3.19
N LEU A 103 5.49 -13.02 4.41
CA LEU A 103 6.89 -12.70 4.71
C LEU A 103 7.85 -13.71 4.06
N VAL A 104 7.54 -15.01 4.18
CA VAL A 104 8.31 -16.08 3.51
C VAL A 104 8.27 -15.88 2.00
N PHE A 105 7.11 -15.61 1.41
CA PHE A 105 6.98 -15.40 -0.02
C PHE A 105 7.78 -14.19 -0.49
N PHE A 106 7.75 -13.09 0.26
CA PHE A 106 8.56 -11.92 -0.03
C PHE A 106 10.06 -12.20 -0.05
N LEU A 107 10.57 -12.97 0.93
CA LEU A 107 12.00 -13.26 1.06
C LEU A 107 12.50 -14.28 0.05
N PHE A 108 11.75 -15.37 -0.16
CA PHE A 108 12.20 -16.51 -0.95
C PHE A 108 11.84 -16.40 -2.43
N PHE A 109 10.73 -15.75 -2.80
CA PHE A 109 10.32 -15.69 -4.21
C PHE A 109 10.93 -14.48 -4.91
N SER A 110 11.49 -14.72 -6.09
CA SER A 110 12.07 -13.67 -6.93
C SER A 110 11.06 -13.03 -7.90
N ASN A 111 9.78 -13.43 -7.84
CA ASN A 111 8.76 -12.90 -8.74
C ASN A 111 8.38 -11.45 -8.36
N PRO A 112 8.45 -10.48 -9.29
CA PRO A 112 8.13 -9.08 -9.01
C PRO A 112 6.68 -8.87 -8.56
N ILE A 113 5.73 -9.66 -9.07
CA ILE A 113 4.32 -9.53 -8.71
C ILE A 113 4.10 -10.00 -7.26
N GLN A 114 4.71 -11.12 -6.86
CA GLN A 114 4.67 -11.59 -5.47
C GLN A 114 5.33 -10.58 -4.53
N ARG A 115 6.49 -10.03 -4.92
CA ARG A 115 7.20 -9.00 -4.12
C ARG A 115 6.44 -7.69 -4.02
N PHE A 116 5.58 -7.39 -4.99
CA PHE A 116 4.65 -6.27 -4.92
C PHE A 116 3.46 -6.58 -3.99
N LEU A 117 2.86 -7.78 -4.11
CA LEU A 117 1.65 -8.12 -3.36
C LEU A 117 1.92 -8.43 -1.89
N SER A 118 3.03 -9.11 -1.57
CA SER A 118 3.31 -9.58 -0.20
C SER A 118 3.41 -8.44 0.82
N PRO A 119 4.13 -7.32 0.59
CA PRO A 119 4.15 -6.22 1.54
C PRO A 119 2.75 -5.64 1.79
N ILE A 120 1.92 -5.50 0.75
CA ILE A 120 0.53 -5.02 0.87
C ILE A 120 -0.25 -5.93 1.82
N LEU A 121 -0.21 -7.25 1.57
CA LEU A 121 -0.91 -8.21 2.41
C LEU A 121 -0.35 -8.24 3.84
N VAL A 122 0.97 -8.16 4.02
CA VAL A 122 1.58 -8.10 5.36
C VAL A 122 1.05 -6.90 6.14
N PHE A 123 1.08 -5.70 5.58
CA PHE A 123 0.59 -4.51 6.29
C PHE A 123 -0.92 -4.52 6.52
N VAL A 124 -1.71 -4.93 5.52
CA VAL A 124 -3.18 -5.01 5.66
C VAL A 124 -3.55 -6.04 6.73
N PHE A 125 -3.06 -7.28 6.65
CA PHE A 125 -3.39 -8.31 7.63
C PHE A 125 -2.78 -8.03 9.01
N SER A 126 -1.64 -7.34 9.09
CA SER A 126 -1.12 -6.85 10.39
C SER A 126 -2.06 -5.80 10.99
N GLY A 127 -2.63 -4.90 10.18
CA GLY A 127 -3.65 -3.96 10.65
C GLY A 127 -4.93 -4.66 11.11
N VAL A 128 -5.39 -5.68 10.39
CA VAL A 128 -6.52 -6.53 10.81
C VAL A 128 -6.20 -7.28 12.11
N LEU A 129 -4.97 -7.79 12.29
CA LEU A 129 -4.54 -8.42 13.55
C LEU A 129 -4.62 -7.43 14.73
N LEU A 130 -4.15 -6.19 14.54
CA LEU A 130 -4.25 -5.15 15.59
C LEU A 130 -5.71 -4.86 15.95
N PHE A 131 -6.60 -4.91 14.97
CA PHE A 131 -8.04 -4.78 15.16
C PHE A 131 -8.63 -5.94 15.97
N GLU A 132 -8.34 -7.18 15.59
CA GLU A 132 -8.83 -8.37 16.29
C GLU A 132 -8.34 -8.44 17.75
N TYR A 133 -7.08 -8.07 18.02
CA TYR A 133 -6.56 -8.00 19.39
C TYR A 133 -7.04 -6.78 20.17
N LYS A 134 -7.80 -5.86 19.55
CA LYS A 134 -8.25 -4.58 20.12
C LYS A 134 -7.09 -3.69 20.60
N ILE A 135 -5.92 -3.80 19.97
CA ILE A 135 -4.72 -3.01 20.32
C ILE A 135 -4.45 -1.97 19.24
N LEU A 136 -5.50 -1.21 18.91
CA LEU A 136 -5.49 -0.20 17.84
C LEU A 136 -4.43 0.89 18.03
N LEU A 137 -3.97 1.11 19.27
CA LEU A 137 -2.90 2.06 19.62
C LEU A 137 -1.57 1.76 18.88
N PHE A 138 -1.35 0.52 18.42
CA PHE A 138 -0.17 0.17 17.62
C PHE A 138 -0.32 0.45 16.12
N THR A 139 -1.48 0.87 15.65
CA THR A 139 -1.68 1.19 14.22
C THR A 139 -0.76 2.33 13.75
N PRO A 140 -0.57 3.43 14.51
CA PRO A 140 0.41 4.45 14.15
C PRO A 140 1.86 3.91 14.16
N LEU A 141 2.19 2.95 15.02
CA LEU A 141 3.50 2.30 14.95
C LEU A 141 3.65 1.56 13.62
N LEU A 142 2.64 0.81 13.20
CA LEU A 142 2.63 0.12 11.90
C LEU A 142 2.77 1.09 10.72
N THR A 143 2.13 2.27 10.76
CA THR A 143 2.30 3.31 9.74
C THR A 143 3.71 3.91 9.76
N THR A 144 4.34 4.12 10.93
CA THR A 144 5.74 4.57 10.99
C THR A 144 6.70 3.55 10.37
N VAL A 145 6.47 2.26 10.60
CA VAL A 145 7.28 1.19 9.99
C VAL A 145 7.10 1.21 8.47
N CYS A 146 5.87 1.34 7.98
CA CYS A 146 5.61 1.47 6.54
C CYS A 146 6.29 2.70 5.93
N LEU A 147 6.20 3.86 6.58
CA LEU A 147 6.82 5.11 6.12
C LEU A 147 8.35 5.06 6.14
N SER A 148 8.94 4.51 7.19
CA SER A 148 10.40 4.38 7.30
C SER A 148 10.96 3.46 6.21
N LEU A 149 10.30 2.33 5.94
CA LEU A 149 10.64 1.46 4.83
C LEU A 149 10.43 2.17 3.49
N LEU A 150 9.30 2.85 3.30
CA LEU A 150 9.01 3.58 2.07
C LEU A 150 10.11 4.61 1.81
N TYR A 151 10.47 5.40 2.81
CA TYR A 151 11.54 6.39 2.73
C TYR A 151 12.88 5.74 2.40
N PHE A 152 13.27 4.68 3.12
CA PHE A 152 14.52 3.96 2.89
C PHE A 152 14.63 3.41 1.48
N TYR A 153 13.54 2.88 0.92
CA TYR A 153 13.53 2.31 -0.42
C TYR A 153 13.18 3.30 -1.53
N THR A 154 12.73 4.53 -1.24
CA THR A 154 12.52 5.58 -2.26
C THR A 154 13.67 6.57 -2.38
N LEU A 155 14.54 6.67 -1.36
CA LEU A 155 15.66 7.60 -1.34
C LEU A 155 16.87 7.22 -2.21
N PRO A 156 17.32 5.94 -2.30
CA PRO A 156 18.47 5.60 -3.12
C PRO A 156 18.14 5.73 -4.61
N LYS A 157 19.01 6.43 -5.36
CA LYS A 157 18.87 6.60 -6.82
C LYS A 157 18.94 5.30 -7.63
N ARG A 158 19.49 4.23 -7.04
CA ARG A 158 19.61 2.90 -7.65
C ARG A 158 19.24 1.85 -6.63
N LEU A 159 18.03 1.32 -6.74
CA LEU A 159 17.60 0.15 -6.00
C LEU A 159 18.15 -1.11 -6.68
N PRO A 160 18.45 -2.17 -5.92
CA PRO A 160 18.64 -3.48 -6.52
C PRO A 160 17.38 -3.87 -7.30
N GLU A 161 17.50 -4.44 -8.50
CA GLU A 161 16.36 -4.87 -9.33
C GLU A 161 15.33 -5.71 -8.54
N LYS A 162 15.85 -6.49 -7.58
CA LYS A 162 15.06 -7.30 -6.64
C LYS A 162 14.05 -6.52 -5.79
N PHE A 163 14.24 -5.23 -5.55
CA PHE A 163 13.41 -4.39 -4.67
C PHE A 163 12.74 -3.23 -5.42
N GLU A 164 12.79 -3.22 -6.74
CA GLU A 164 12.21 -2.14 -7.56
C GLU A 164 10.69 -2.00 -7.36
N SER A 165 9.99 -3.10 -7.07
CA SER A 165 8.54 -3.10 -6.82
C SER A 165 8.15 -2.56 -5.44
N LEU A 166 9.10 -2.46 -4.51
CA LEU A 166 8.83 -2.27 -3.09
C LEU A 166 8.31 -0.86 -2.74
N PRO A 167 8.84 0.24 -3.32
CA PRO A 167 8.25 1.57 -3.17
C PRO A 167 6.76 1.61 -3.52
N TYR A 168 6.37 0.95 -4.61
CA TYR A 168 4.99 0.93 -5.07
C TYR A 168 4.10 0.11 -4.13
N SER A 169 4.55 -1.06 -3.68
CA SER A 169 3.79 -1.88 -2.73
C SER A 169 3.62 -1.20 -1.38
N LEU A 170 4.67 -0.54 -0.88
CA LEU A 170 4.60 0.21 0.38
C LEU A 170 3.71 1.44 0.25
N SER A 171 3.66 2.07 -0.93
CA SER A 171 2.74 3.18 -1.18
C SER A 171 1.28 2.72 -1.11
N VAL A 172 0.94 1.60 -1.74
CA VAL A 172 -0.40 0.99 -1.63
C VAL A 172 -0.68 0.57 -0.20
N SER A 173 0.30 -0.04 0.49
CA SER A 173 0.18 -0.43 1.90
C SER A 173 -0.15 0.76 2.80
N LEU A 174 0.56 1.88 2.62
CA LEU A 174 0.33 3.12 3.37
C LEU A 174 -1.08 3.65 3.15
N LEU A 175 -1.57 3.65 1.89
CA LEU A 175 -2.92 4.08 1.56
C LEU A 175 -3.98 3.15 2.17
N CYS A 176 -3.75 1.83 2.16
CA CYS A 176 -4.65 0.87 2.81
C CYS A 176 -4.69 1.06 4.33
N LEU A 177 -3.53 1.25 4.98
CA LEU A 177 -3.44 1.52 6.41
C LEU A 177 -4.16 2.82 6.78
N ALA A 178 -3.94 3.88 6.01
CA ALA A 178 -4.64 5.14 6.20
C ALA A 178 -6.15 5.01 5.93
N GLY A 179 -6.55 4.08 5.05
CA GLY A 179 -7.94 3.71 4.78
C GLY A 179 -8.65 3.06 5.96
N PHE A 180 -7.92 2.49 6.92
CA PHE A 180 -8.55 1.96 8.13
C PHE A 180 -9.24 3.05 8.97
N SER A 181 -8.91 4.33 8.79
CA SER A 181 -9.58 5.43 9.49
C SER A 181 -11.07 5.56 9.16
N PHE A 182 -11.54 4.99 8.05
CA PHE A 182 -12.97 5.02 7.71
C PHE A 182 -13.82 3.97 8.42
N PHE A 183 -13.19 3.00 9.08
CA PHE A 183 -13.94 1.97 9.79
C PHE A 183 -14.55 2.56 11.08
N PRO A 184 -15.82 2.26 11.39
CA PRO A 184 -16.54 2.86 12.52
C PRO A 184 -15.82 2.72 13.87
N GLU A 185 -15.12 1.61 14.09
CA GLU A 185 -14.39 1.33 15.32
C GLU A 185 -13.19 2.27 15.50
N PHE A 186 -12.50 2.62 14.42
CA PHE A 186 -11.39 3.59 14.47
C PHE A 186 -11.89 5.02 14.67
N LYS A 187 -13.11 5.33 14.24
CA LYS A 187 -13.74 6.65 14.48
C LYS A 187 -14.06 6.90 15.95
N GLN A 188 -14.26 5.83 16.74
CA GLN A 188 -14.48 5.97 18.19
C GLN A 188 -13.23 6.45 18.94
N THR A 189 -12.05 6.32 18.32
CA THR A 189 -10.76 6.69 18.90
C THR A 189 -10.03 7.71 17.99
N PRO A 190 -10.49 8.98 17.94
CA PRO A 190 -9.94 10.00 17.04
C PRO A 190 -8.44 10.25 17.26
N GLU A 191 -7.94 10.01 18.47
CA GLU A 191 -6.50 10.13 18.79
C GLU A 191 -5.62 9.28 17.86
N ILE A 192 -6.09 8.11 17.43
CA ILE A 192 -5.30 7.20 16.59
C ILE A 192 -5.13 7.78 15.18
N SER A 193 -6.20 8.32 14.59
CA SER A 193 -6.15 8.91 13.25
C SER A 193 -5.35 10.21 13.26
N GLU A 194 -5.49 11.03 14.31
CA GLU A 194 -4.68 12.24 14.51
C GLU A 194 -3.19 11.93 14.61
N ILE A 195 -2.80 10.96 15.44
CA ILE A 195 -1.39 10.56 15.59
C ILE A 195 -0.83 10.06 14.24
N GLN A 196 -1.60 9.27 13.49
CA GLN A 196 -1.19 8.84 12.14
C GLN A 196 -0.97 10.02 11.18
N SER A 197 -1.90 10.97 11.16
CA SER A 197 -1.78 12.18 10.34
C SER A 197 -0.57 13.01 10.73
N ILE A 198 -0.29 13.17 12.02
CA ILE A 198 0.89 13.88 12.53
C ILE A 198 2.17 13.17 12.08
N ILE A 199 2.23 11.84 12.18
CA ILE A 199 3.38 11.05 11.72
C ILE A 199 3.62 11.26 10.21
N ILE A 200 2.56 11.17 9.40
CA ILE A 200 2.65 11.38 7.94
C ILE A 200 3.06 12.82 7.63
N PHE A 201 2.51 13.79 8.36
CA PHE A 201 2.84 15.20 8.22
C PHE A 201 4.32 15.45 8.50
N ILE A 202 4.85 14.93 9.61
CA ILE A 202 6.29 15.03 9.95
C ILE A 202 7.14 14.40 8.85
N ALA A 203 6.76 13.21 8.35
CA ALA A 203 7.45 12.57 7.24
C ALA A 203 7.46 13.44 5.96
N GLY A 204 6.35 14.11 5.65
CA GLY A 204 6.25 15.09 4.58
C GLY A 204 7.15 16.31 4.78
N CYS A 205 7.20 16.86 5.98
CA CYS A 205 8.10 17.97 6.33
C CYS A 205 9.58 17.57 6.17
N VAL A 206 9.95 16.37 6.62
CA VAL A 206 11.30 15.83 6.43
C VAL A 206 11.63 15.69 4.95
N LEU A 207 10.71 15.17 4.14
CA LEU A 207 10.89 15.07 2.70
C LEU A 207 11.12 16.44 2.06
N PHE A 208 10.25 17.42 2.36
CA PHE A 208 10.42 18.80 1.87
C PHE A 208 11.75 19.40 2.26
N TYR A 209 12.16 19.25 3.53
CA TYR A 209 13.45 19.72 4.00
C TYR A 209 14.57 19.09 3.18
N THR A 210 14.61 17.77 3.05
CA THR A 210 15.68 17.07 2.31
C THR A 210 15.76 17.44 0.82
N GLU A 211 14.62 17.69 0.16
CA GLU A 211 14.59 18.01 -1.28
C GLU A 211 14.81 19.51 -1.58
N LEU A 212 14.49 20.40 -0.63
CA LEU A 212 14.59 21.87 -0.80
C LEU A 212 15.85 22.48 -0.18
N ASP A 213 16.44 21.85 0.85
CA ASP A 213 17.64 22.35 1.55
C ASP A 213 18.82 22.53 0.59
N THR A 214 18.94 21.64 -0.40
CA THR A 214 19.99 21.74 -1.42
C THR A 214 19.74 22.79 -2.51
N LYS A 215 18.53 23.35 -2.60
CA LYS A 215 18.09 24.17 -3.75
C LYS A 215 17.64 25.58 -3.39
N THR A 216 17.33 25.86 -2.12
CA THR A 216 16.65 27.09 -1.70
C THR A 216 17.12 27.61 -0.34
N ASN A 217 16.67 28.81 0.06
CA ASN A 217 17.02 29.40 1.34
C ASN A 217 16.19 28.80 2.50
N SER A 218 16.72 28.86 3.73
CA SER A 218 16.01 28.38 4.92
C SER A 218 14.64 29.05 5.13
N LEU A 219 14.51 30.35 4.84
CA LEU A 219 13.25 31.08 4.96
C LEU A 219 12.17 30.55 4.00
N THR A 220 12.54 30.21 2.76
CA THR A 220 11.61 29.58 1.82
C THR A 220 11.16 28.21 2.29
N ILE A 221 12.06 27.42 2.87
CA ILE A 221 11.75 26.09 3.40
C ILE A 221 10.77 26.20 4.57
N VAL A 222 11.04 27.08 5.53
CA VAL A 222 10.14 27.33 6.68
C VAL A 222 8.77 27.81 6.20
N SER A 223 8.73 28.72 5.23
CA SER A 223 7.47 29.21 4.66
C SER A 223 6.66 28.10 3.99
N VAL A 224 7.31 27.23 3.21
CA VAL A 224 6.66 26.07 2.57
C VAL A 224 6.15 25.07 3.60
N ILE A 225 6.94 24.76 4.64
CA ILE A 225 6.54 23.84 5.71
C ILE A 225 5.36 24.41 6.51
N LEU A 226 5.42 25.69 6.88
CA LEU A 226 4.34 26.36 7.61
C LEU A 226 3.07 26.39 6.77
N PHE A 227 3.19 26.69 5.48
CA PHE A 227 2.06 26.67 4.55
C PHE A 227 1.46 25.27 4.40
N PHE A 228 2.30 24.25 4.26
CA PHE A 228 1.87 22.85 4.25
C PHE A 228 1.10 22.51 5.54
N GLY A 229 1.60 22.91 6.71
CA GLY A 229 0.89 22.77 7.98
C GLY A 229 -0.48 23.45 7.99
N LEU A 230 -0.57 24.69 7.51
CA LEU A 230 -1.83 25.45 7.50
C LEU A 230 -2.89 24.84 6.58
N ILE A 231 -2.50 24.32 5.41
CA ILE A 231 -3.45 23.68 4.47
C ILE A 231 -4.04 22.42 5.10
N PHE A 232 -3.21 21.62 5.76
CA PHE A 232 -3.61 20.29 6.22
C PHE A 232 -4.12 20.25 7.66
N PHE A 233 -4.02 21.37 8.40
CA PHE A 233 -4.58 21.50 9.73
C PHE A 233 -6.08 21.09 9.81
N PRO A 234 -6.96 21.47 8.87
CA PRO A 234 -8.37 21.05 8.89
C PRO A 234 -8.59 19.55 8.57
N THR A 235 -7.55 18.85 8.12
CA THR A 235 -7.60 17.45 7.67
C THR A 235 -6.78 16.52 8.56
N LEU A 236 -6.43 16.96 9.78
CA LEU A 236 -5.64 16.18 10.74
C LEU A 236 -6.34 14.89 11.18
N GLU A 237 -7.68 14.86 11.18
CA GLU A 237 -8.44 13.66 11.52
C GLU A 237 -8.45 12.62 10.37
N THR A 238 -7.98 13.00 9.17
CA THR A 238 -8.02 12.18 7.96
C THR A 238 -6.64 11.79 7.46
N PRO A 239 -6.03 10.72 7.99
CA PRO A 239 -4.69 10.28 7.58
C PRO A 239 -4.63 9.89 6.10
N GLY A 240 -5.75 9.46 5.49
CA GLY A 240 -5.80 9.11 4.08
C GLY A 240 -5.52 10.28 3.11
N ILE A 241 -6.01 11.49 3.43
CA ILE A 241 -5.74 12.70 2.65
C ILE A 241 -4.25 13.04 2.75
N MET A 242 -3.72 13.04 3.98
CA MET A 242 -2.30 13.28 4.26
C MET A 242 -1.39 12.28 3.54
N ALA A 243 -1.70 10.99 3.63
CA ALA A 243 -0.94 9.92 2.97
C ALA A 243 -0.93 10.09 1.45
N SER A 244 -2.07 10.41 0.86
CA SER A 244 -2.17 10.62 -0.59
C SER A 244 -1.35 11.83 -1.05
N PHE A 245 -1.40 12.95 -0.32
CA PHE A 245 -0.56 14.11 -0.61
C PHE A 245 0.93 13.81 -0.43
N PHE A 246 1.30 13.11 0.63
CA PHE A 246 2.68 12.67 0.84
C PHE A 246 3.19 11.82 -0.33
N LEU A 247 2.38 10.90 -0.84
CA LEU A 247 2.73 10.10 -2.02
C LEU A 247 2.80 10.94 -3.31
N LEU A 248 1.95 11.96 -3.47
CA LEU A 248 2.09 12.92 -4.57
C LEU A 248 3.43 13.65 -4.51
N LEU A 249 3.88 14.05 -3.32
CA LEU A 249 5.18 14.70 -3.14
C LEU A 249 6.33 13.77 -3.52
N ILE A 250 6.30 12.51 -3.07
CA ILE A 250 7.28 11.49 -3.47
C ILE A 250 7.25 11.30 -4.99
N ALA A 251 6.07 11.14 -5.57
CA ALA A 251 5.90 10.91 -7.00
C ALA A 251 6.48 12.06 -7.83
N PHE A 252 6.25 13.30 -7.40
CA PHE A 252 6.80 14.48 -8.05
C PHE A 252 8.32 14.59 -7.87
N ALA A 253 8.84 14.37 -6.65
CA ALA A 253 10.26 14.47 -6.34
C ALA A 253 11.10 13.41 -7.08
N ARG A 254 10.53 12.23 -7.33
CA ARG A 254 11.22 11.10 -7.96
C ARG A 254 10.84 10.87 -9.43
N GLY A 255 9.79 11.52 -9.93
CA GLY A 255 9.29 11.35 -11.30
C GLY A 255 8.50 10.05 -11.53
N TYR A 256 7.89 9.48 -10.49
CA TYR A 256 7.12 8.23 -10.60
C TYR A 256 5.67 8.49 -11.05
N HIS A 257 5.41 8.39 -12.36
CA HIS A 257 4.08 8.62 -12.93
C HIS A 257 2.99 7.71 -12.36
N PHE A 258 3.26 6.41 -12.22
CA PHE A 258 2.31 5.46 -11.65
C PHE A 258 1.88 5.86 -10.23
N LEU A 259 2.85 6.26 -9.39
CA LEU A 259 2.58 6.69 -8.02
C LEU A 259 1.74 7.97 -7.98
N SER A 260 1.98 8.90 -8.92
CA SER A 260 1.18 10.12 -9.04
C SER A 260 -0.29 9.80 -9.35
N TYR A 261 -0.56 8.93 -10.34
CA TYR A 261 -1.94 8.54 -10.68
C TYR A 261 -2.63 7.81 -9.53
N LEU A 262 -1.92 6.89 -8.86
CA LEU A 262 -2.42 6.19 -7.69
C LEU A 262 -2.79 7.18 -6.57
N ALA A 263 -1.89 8.11 -6.25
CA ALA A 263 -2.10 9.08 -5.20
C ALA A 263 -3.25 10.05 -5.52
N TRP A 264 -3.41 10.49 -6.78
CA TRP A 264 -4.59 11.27 -7.20
C TRP A 264 -5.90 10.51 -7.06
N CYS A 265 -5.93 9.24 -7.48
CA CYS A 265 -7.12 8.39 -7.38
C CYS A 265 -7.55 8.22 -5.92
N PHE A 266 -6.61 7.88 -5.03
CA PHE A 266 -6.89 7.74 -3.62
C PHE A 266 -7.20 9.07 -2.94
N LEU A 267 -6.55 10.17 -3.33
CA LEU A 267 -6.87 11.49 -2.80
C LEU A 267 -8.34 11.84 -3.05
N ILE A 268 -8.83 11.61 -4.27
CA ILE A 268 -10.24 11.82 -4.61
C ILE A 268 -11.15 10.93 -3.76
N LEU A 269 -10.81 9.65 -3.61
CA LEU A 269 -11.57 8.69 -2.80
C LEU A 269 -11.63 9.13 -1.32
N PHE A 270 -10.49 9.48 -0.73
CA PHE A 270 -10.40 9.96 0.65
C PHE A 270 -11.13 11.28 0.85
N TYR A 271 -11.07 12.17 -0.12
CA TYR A 271 -11.77 13.45 -0.08
C TYR A 271 -13.28 13.25 -0.12
N PHE A 272 -13.79 12.33 -0.95
CA PHE A 272 -15.20 11.94 -0.93
C PHE A 272 -15.59 11.35 0.42
N GLY A 273 -14.79 10.41 0.95
CA GLY A 273 -15.02 9.82 2.27
C GLY A 273 -15.12 10.88 3.36
N PHE A 274 -14.14 11.80 3.43
CA PHE A 274 -14.14 12.92 4.38
C PHE A 274 -15.36 13.83 4.22
N TYR A 275 -15.74 14.17 2.98
CA TYR A 275 -16.89 15.03 2.72
C TYR A 275 -18.20 14.42 3.25
N TYR A 276 -18.37 13.11 3.11
CA TYR A 276 -19.55 12.40 3.63
C TYR A 276 -19.49 12.16 5.13
N ASP A 277 -18.30 12.05 5.71
CA ASP A 277 -18.11 11.80 7.14
C ASP A 277 -18.28 13.04 8.02
N LEU A 278 -18.18 14.23 7.44
CA LEU A 278 -18.45 15.46 8.16
C LEU A 278 -19.93 15.52 8.56
N ASP A 279 -20.23 15.29 9.84
CA ASP A 279 -21.52 15.50 10.51
C ASP A 279 -21.82 17.01 10.70
N THR A 280 -21.55 17.81 9.67
CA THR A 280 -21.74 19.26 9.67
C THR A 280 -22.77 19.68 8.66
N SER A 281 -23.34 20.86 8.87
CA SER A 281 -24.30 21.43 7.93
C SER A 281 -23.66 21.65 6.55
N LEU A 282 -24.46 21.58 5.48
CA LEU A 282 -23.99 21.91 4.11
C LEU A 282 -23.32 23.30 4.05
N LEU A 283 -23.79 24.23 4.89
CA LEU A 283 -23.20 25.57 5.02
C LEU A 283 -21.76 25.51 5.52
N GLU A 284 -21.47 24.76 6.58
CA GLU A 284 -20.11 24.62 7.12
C GLU A 284 -19.17 23.93 6.14
N LYS A 285 -19.65 22.89 5.44
CA LYS A 285 -18.88 22.24 4.36
C LYS A 285 -18.50 23.26 3.27
N SER A 286 -19.45 24.08 2.82
CA SER A 286 -19.17 25.13 1.83
C SER A 286 -18.18 26.19 2.34
N LYS A 287 -18.27 26.59 3.62
CA LYS A 287 -17.31 27.52 4.24
C LYS A 287 -15.90 26.94 4.27
N MET A 288 -15.74 25.66 4.63
CA MET A 288 -14.44 24.98 4.64
C MET A 288 -13.84 24.85 3.22
N MET A 289 -14.66 24.55 2.22
CA MET A 289 -14.19 24.50 0.82
C MET A 289 -13.79 25.88 0.28
N LEU A 290 -14.57 26.92 0.59
CA LEU A 290 -14.30 28.28 0.15
C LEU A 290 -13.04 28.82 0.83
N THR A 291 -12.91 28.63 2.15
CA THR A 291 -11.73 29.07 2.90
C THR A 291 -10.46 28.37 2.43
N SER A 292 -10.47 27.05 2.25
CA SER A 292 -9.30 26.33 1.73
C SER A 292 -8.93 26.79 0.32
N SER A 293 -9.90 26.97 -0.58
CA SER A 293 -9.68 27.50 -1.94
C SER A 293 -9.10 28.92 -1.93
N LEU A 294 -9.60 29.79 -1.05
CA LEU A 294 -9.12 31.16 -0.91
C LEU A 294 -7.68 31.18 -0.35
N LEU A 295 -7.38 30.29 0.60
CA LEU A 295 -6.03 30.10 1.14
C LEU A 295 -5.06 29.64 0.03
N PHE A 296 -5.46 28.67 -0.80
CA PHE A 296 -4.68 28.26 -1.98
C PHE A 296 -4.47 29.40 -2.97
N PHE A 297 -5.51 30.20 -3.25
CA PHE A 297 -5.42 31.33 -4.17
C PHE A 297 -4.47 32.41 -3.65
N VAL A 298 -4.60 32.80 -2.38
CA VAL A 298 -3.71 33.77 -1.73
C VAL A 298 -2.27 33.27 -1.78
N THR A 299 -2.02 31.99 -1.49
CA THR A 299 -0.66 31.47 -1.53
C THR A 299 -0.10 31.37 -2.94
N TYR A 300 -0.91 30.99 -3.92
CA TYR A 300 -0.49 31.04 -5.32
C TYR A 300 -0.06 32.46 -5.71
N VAL A 301 -0.83 33.48 -5.33
CA VAL A 301 -0.50 34.89 -5.56
C VAL A 301 0.78 35.26 -4.79
N CYS A 302 0.88 34.95 -3.51
CA CYS A 302 2.06 35.25 -2.69
C CYS A 302 3.33 34.58 -3.24
N LEU A 303 3.27 33.32 -3.64
CA LEU A 303 4.41 32.60 -4.24
C LEU A 303 4.78 33.17 -5.61
N ARG A 304 3.78 33.49 -6.45
CA ARG A 304 4.01 34.06 -7.78
C ARG A 304 4.63 35.46 -7.74
N PHE A 305 4.21 36.29 -6.79
CA PHE A 305 4.71 37.66 -6.62
C PHE A 305 5.83 37.75 -5.58
N SER A 306 6.25 36.64 -4.97
CA SER A 306 7.36 36.63 -4.05
C SER A 306 8.66 36.99 -4.79
N PRO A 307 9.43 37.98 -4.32
CA PRO A 307 10.72 38.37 -4.90
C PRO A 307 11.80 37.27 -4.79
N LEU A 308 11.47 36.12 -4.18
CA LEU A 308 12.36 34.98 -3.95
C LEU A 308 12.72 34.20 -5.23
N GLY A 309 12.09 34.49 -6.38
CA GLY A 309 12.42 33.91 -7.70
C GLY A 309 13.57 34.59 -8.46
N LYS A 310 14.23 35.60 -7.89
CA LYS A 310 15.32 36.35 -8.54
C LYS A 310 16.72 35.96 -8.02
N LYS A 311 17.09 34.69 -8.09
CA LYS A 311 18.47 34.29 -8.37
C LYS A 311 18.42 33.05 -9.27
N ARG A 312 18.70 33.27 -10.57
CA ARG A 312 19.08 32.22 -11.51
C ARG A 312 20.46 31.69 -11.14
#